data_AF-A0A2S8VLJ6-F1
#
_entry.id   AF-A0A2S8VLJ6-F1
#
_cell.length_a   1.000
_cell.length_b   1.000
_cell.length_c   1.000
_cell.angle_alpha   90.00
_cell.angle_beta   90.00
_cell.angle_gamma   90.00
#
_symmetry.space_group_name_H-M   'P 1'
#
loop_
_entity.id
_entity.type
_entity.pdbx_description
1 polymer ?
#
loop_
_entity_poly.entity_id
_entity_poly.type
_entity_poly.pdbx_seq_one_letter_code
_entity_poly.pdbx_strand_id
1 'polypeptide(L)'
;MCVALPLGGIAAAPAQAQAPAQQQAAVQPSPPAEAAERYGPFVYFPSAPNLLIYHTGVGANDMLNLKKALREHPSIATLILQNNGGGLVHIGLVVAEEVYERGLNTYIPKDSYCASACAFVYFAGRQRLAEGRLGVHQISAPEMTGEQAQFGVSDIVATLPKYGVSADVLGIMFSTPSKDMYFFTPQEIAKYGINRTGQTQVAQNSPPPRGTASGPVNAPAATPVPVSSQQGQPPAPAPVQTAHAGAAPAGAAPAGAAPVANPYMKKETAPAAISDEQKAINAAALMIQAGSGTNEESMNFTREFYADTVDYFKKTRPKSEILADKEAYFARWPIRRFVVDQSTLKAQCKDQMCKVVGIYDYKVSSPARGKTATGTSNFTYVLDLRNRYRIVMEDSEVISR
;
A
#
# COMPACT_ATOMS: atom_id res chain seq x y z
N MET A 1 -67.49 26.74 -91.58
CA MET A 1 -66.95 27.31 -90.32
C MET A 1 -67.99 27.10 -89.24
N CYS A 2 -67.73 26.24 -88.25
CA CYS A 2 -68.47 26.16 -86.99
C CYS A 2 -67.63 25.36 -86.01
N VAL A 3 -67.31 25.98 -84.87
CA VAL A 3 -66.61 25.39 -83.72
C VAL A 3 -67.69 25.03 -82.69
N ALA A 4 -67.64 23.81 -82.15
CA ALA A 4 -68.48 23.36 -81.05
C ALA A 4 -67.62 22.85 -79.89
N LEU A 5 -67.96 23.31 -78.68
CA LEU A 5 -67.43 22.94 -77.37
C LEU A 5 -67.72 21.47 -76.99
N PRO A 6 -66.95 20.90 -76.06
CA PRO A 6 -67.51 19.97 -75.09
C PRO A 6 -67.32 20.41 -73.63
N LEU A 7 -68.29 19.98 -72.82
CA LEU A 7 -68.44 20.16 -71.38
C LEU A 7 -67.39 19.37 -70.58
N GLY A 8 -66.73 20.03 -69.62
CA GLY A 8 -65.85 19.41 -68.63
C GLY A 8 -66.63 18.94 -67.39
N GLY A 9 -66.49 17.65 -67.06
CA GLY A 9 -67.05 17.04 -65.85
C GLY A 9 -66.23 17.35 -64.60
N ILE A 10 -66.94 17.57 -63.49
CA ILE A 10 -66.40 17.80 -62.15
C ILE A 10 -66.20 16.44 -61.46
N ALA A 11 -65.00 16.17 -60.97
CA ALA A 11 -64.72 15.07 -60.04
C ALA A 11 -63.98 15.63 -58.82
N ALA A 12 -64.59 15.49 -57.65
CA ALA A 12 -64.03 15.87 -56.36
C ALA A 12 -63.05 14.79 -55.85
N ALA A 13 -61.87 15.20 -55.38
CA ALA A 13 -60.93 14.36 -54.66
C ALA A 13 -60.97 14.68 -53.14
N PRO A 14 -60.74 13.70 -52.25
CA PRO A 14 -60.97 13.85 -50.82
C PRO A 14 -59.82 14.56 -50.11
N ALA A 15 -60.16 15.30 -49.06
CA ALA A 15 -59.21 15.93 -48.15
C ALA A 15 -58.47 14.87 -47.33
N GLN A 16 -57.14 14.83 -47.45
CA GLN A 16 -56.27 14.09 -46.53
C GLN A 16 -55.87 15.00 -45.37
N ALA A 17 -56.25 14.61 -44.16
CA ALA A 17 -55.84 15.26 -42.93
C ALA A 17 -54.33 15.04 -42.70
N GLN A 18 -53.57 16.12 -42.60
CA GLN A 18 -52.16 16.09 -42.21
C GLN A 18 -52.05 15.89 -40.69
N ALA A 19 -51.31 14.86 -40.28
CA ALA A 19 -50.93 14.64 -38.88
C ALA A 19 -49.97 15.76 -38.41
N PRO A 20 -50.02 16.17 -37.13
CA PRO A 20 -49.16 17.23 -36.62
C PRO A 20 -47.69 16.75 -36.63
N ALA A 21 -46.82 17.56 -37.21
CA ALA A 21 -45.38 17.33 -37.19
C ALA A 21 -44.87 17.34 -35.74
N GLN A 22 -44.43 16.18 -35.25
CA GLN A 22 -43.66 16.11 -34.02
C GLN A 22 -42.28 16.72 -34.29
N GLN A 23 -42.06 17.90 -33.72
CA GLN A 23 -40.76 18.55 -33.67
C GLN A 23 -39.86 17.69 -32.78
N GLN A 24 -39.03 16.85 -33.39
CA GLN A 24 -37.93 16.18 -32.68
C GLN A 24 -37.02 17.27 -32.13
N ALA A 25 -37.06 17.46 -30.82
CA ALA A 25 -36.03 18.20 -30.11
C ALA A 25 -34.70 17.49 -30.41
N ALA A 26 -33.80 18.19 -31.11
CA ALA A 26 -32.46 17.71 -31.36
C ALA A 26 -31.81 17.39 -30.00
N VAL A 27 -31.59 16.11 -29.74
CA VAL A 27 -30.70 15.66 -28.67
C VAL A 27 -29.33 16.19 -29.07
N GLN A 28 -28.88 17.25 -28.39
CA GLN A 28 -27.49 17.67 -28.53
C GLN A 28 -26.61 16.49 -28.08
N PRO A 29 -25.58 16.12 -28.85
CA PRO A 29 -24.64 15.11 -28.41
C PRO A 29 -24.03 15.60 -27.10
N SER A 30 -24.14 14.79 -26.03
CA SER A 30 -23.36 14.98 -24.82
C SER A 30 -21.90 15.18 -25.23
N PRO A 31 -21.15 16.11 -24.58
CA PRO A 31 -19.73 16.25 -24.86
C PRO A 31 -19.05 14.88 -24.72
N PRO A 32 -18.04 14.57 -25.56
CA PRO A 32 -17.35 13.29 -25.46
C PRO A 32 -16.85 13.13 -24.03
N ALA A 33 -17.22 12.01 -23.39
CA ALA A 33 -16.72 11.69 -22.06
C ALA A 33 -15.20 11.79 -22.11
N GLU A 34 -14.61 12.67 -21.29
CA GLU A 34 -13.16 12.80 -21.23
C GLU A 34 -12.56 11.42 -20.93
N ALA A 35 -11.58 11.02 -21.75
CA ALA A 35 -11.03 9.68 -21.72
C ALA A 35 -10.33 9.43 -20.37
N ALA A 36 -10.44 8.19 -19.87
CA ALA A 36 -9.76 7.79 -18.65
C ALA A 36 -8.24 7.93 -18.79
N GLU A 37 -7.59 8.57 -17.81
CA GLU A 37 -6.15 8.73 -17.74
C GLU A 37 -5.52 7.56 -16.97
N ARG A 38 -4.37 7.07 -17.45
CA ARG A 38 -3.70 5.90 -16.87
C ARG A 38 -2.30 6.24 -16.35
N TYR A 39 -2.02 5.80 -15.14
CA TYR A 39 -0.72 5.87 -14.48
C TYR A 39 -0.35 4.45 -14.04
N GLY A 40 0.19 3.64 -14.94
CA GLY A 40 0.40 2.21 -14.65
C GLY A 40 -0.91 1.51 -14.23
N PRO A 41 -0.97 0.87 -13.04
CA PRO A 41 -2.19 0.21 -12.55
C PRO A 41 -3.24 1.18 -11.97
N PHE A 42 -2.97 2.49 -12.02
CA PHE A 42 -3.91 3.51 -11.57
C PHE A 42 -4.70 4.10 -12.73
N VAL A 43 -6.01 4.27 -12.54
CA VAL A 43 -6.91 4.85 -13.54
C VAL A 43 -7.70 5.99 -12.92
N TYR A 44 -7.60 7.16 -13.55
CA TYR A 44 -8.31 8.37 -13.18
C TYR A 44 -9.41 8.67 -14.21
N PHE A 45 -10.56 9.11 -13.73
CA PHE A 45 -11.69 9.51 -14.57
C PHE A 45 -12.03 10.97 -14.25
N PRO A 46 -11.97 11.90 -15.22
CA PRO A 46 -12.34 13.29 -14.98
C PRO A 46 -13.79 13.47 -14.53
N SER A 47 -14.68 12.53 -14.88
CA SER A 47 -16.07 12.50 -14.41
C SER A 47 -16.22 12.15 -12.92
N ALA A 48 -15.17 11.63 -12.27
CA ALA A 48 -15.13 11.30 -10.85
C ALA A 48 -13.78 11.75 -10.23
N PRO A 49 -13.53 13.08 -10.18
CA PRO A 49 -12.20 13.64 -9.96
C PRO A 49 -11.63 13.43 -8.55
N ASN A 50 -12.45 12.95 -7.62
CA ASN A 50 -12.05 12.59 -6.26
C ASN A 50 -11.61 11.12 -6.12
N LEU A 51 -11.76 10.32 -7.17
CA LEU A 51 -11.50 8.88 -7.16
C LEU A 51 -10.28 8.54 -8.01
N LEU A 52 -9.47 7.60 -7.51
CA LEU A 52 -8.43 6.94 -8.28
C LEU A 52 -8.63 5.43 -8.14
N ILE A 53 -8.72 4.71 -9.25
CA ILE A 53 -8.80 3.24 -9.20
C ILE A 53 -7.38 2.70 -9.15
N TYR A 54 -7.11 1.75 -8.26
CA TYR A 54 -5.88 0.98 -8.20
C TYR A 54 -6.20 -0.50 -8.38
N HIS A 55 -5.81 -1.07 -9.52
CA HIS A 55 -6.25 -2.40 -9.92
C HIS A 55 -5.09 -3.39 -10.12
N THR A 56 -5.43 -4.64 -10.44
CA THR A 56 -4.53 -5.74 -10.82
C THR A 56 -3.59 -6.26 -9.73
N GLY A 57 -2.60 -5.49 -9.31
CA GLY A 57 -1.57 -5.94 -8.39
C GLY A 57 -0.70 -4.81 -7.89
N VAL A 58 0.29 -5.19 -7.07
CA VAL A 58 1.26 -4.28 -6.47
C VAL A 58 2.63 -4.50 -7.14
N GLY A 59 3.00 -3.59 -8.04
CA GLY A 59 4.20 -3.64 -8.87
C GLY A 59 5.27 -2.60 -8.52
N ALA A 60 6.50 -2.80 -8.99
CA ALA A 60 7.68 -2.02 -8.61
C ALA A 60 7.53 -0.49 -8.78
N ASN A 61 6.77 -0.04 -9.78
CA ASN A 61 6.66 1.37 -10.15
C ASN A 61 5.44 2.08 -9.54
N ASP A 62 4.65 1.39 -8.71
CA ASP A 62 3.34 1.89 -8.30
C ASP A 62 3.44 3.16 -7.47
N MET A 63 4.47 3.29 -6.63
CA MET A 63 4.71 4.51 -5.88
C MET A 63 4.98 5.72 -6.81
N LEU A 64 5.77 5.53 -7.85
CA LEU A 64 6.05 6.58 -8.83
C LEU A 64 4.77 7.00 -9.58
N ASN A 65 3.99 6.01 -10.01
CA ASN A 65 2.73 6.20 -10.72
C ASN A 65 1.69 6.90 -9.84
N LEU A 66 1.52 6.45 -8.59
CA LEU A 66 0.62 7.06 -7.61
C LEU A 66 1.00 8.52 -7.37
N LYS A 67 2.29 8.80 -7.11
CA LYS A 67 2.76 10.18 -6.90
C LYS A 67 2.54 11.06 -8.11
N LYS A 68 2.67 10.53 -9.33
CA LYS A 68 2.38 11.27 -10.56
C LYS A 68 0.88 11.60 -10.65
N ALA A 69 0.01 10.61 -10.48
CA ALA A 69 -1.44 10.79 -10.50
C ALA A 69 -1.90 11.83 -9.46
N LEU A 70 -1.42 11.74 -8.22
CA LEU A 70 -1.80 12.67 -7.13
C LEU A 70 -1.24 14.08 -7.31
N ARG A 71 -0.13 14.26 -8.04
CA ARG A 71 0.38 15.60 -8.38
C ARG A 71 -0.43 16.26 -9.49
N GLU A 72 -0.83 15.49 -10.50
CA GLU A 72 -1.58 15.99 -11.65
C GLU A 72 -3.06 16.21 -11.30
N HIS A 73 -3.59 15.38 -10.39
CA HIS A 73 -4.99 15.41 -9.95
C HIS A 73 -5.09 15.55 -8.43
N PRO A 74 -4.83 16.75 -7.87
CA PRO A 74 -4.80 16.98 -6.42
C PRO A 74 -6.17 16.85 -5.72
N SER A 75 -7.27 16.74 -6.48
CA SER A 75 -8.62 16.48 -5.97
C SER A 75 -8.84 15.04 -5.52
N ILE A 76 -7.97 14.11 -5.90
CA ILE A 76 -8.07 12.70 -5.52
C ILE A 76 -8.04 12.58 -4.00
N ALA A 77 -9.09 12.01 -3.44
CA ALA A 77 -9.25 11.80 -2.00
C ALA A 77 -9.50 10.33 -1.64
N THR A 78 -9.89 9.49 -2.60
CA THR A 78 -10.26 8.09 -2.36
C THR A 78 -9.59 7.17 -3.38
N LEU A 79 -8.93 6.13 -2.88
CA LEU A 79 -8.37 5.04 -3.67
C LEU A 79 -9.35 3.85 -3.71
N ILE A 80 -9.80 3.51 -4.91
CA ILE A 80 -10.68 2.35 -5.17
C ILE A 80 -9.79 1.14 -5.43
N LEU A 81 -9.77 0.19 -4.53
CA LEU A 81 -8.96 -1.03 -4.61
C LEU A 81 -9.75 -2.10 -5.35
N GLN A 82 -9.49 -2.23 -6.66
CA GLN A 82 -10.34 -3.02 -7.56
C GLN A 82 -9.59 -4.21 -8.16
N ASN A 83 -10.00 -5.43 -7.81
CA ASN A 83 -9.47 -6.69 -8.32
C ASN A 83 -7.94 -6.74 -8.19
N ASN A 84 -7.44 -6.32 -7.02
CA ASN A 84 -6.03 -6.18 -6.75
C ASN A 84 -5.57 -7.36 -5.87
N GLY A 85 -4.80 -8.27 -6.49
CA GLY A 85 -4.32 -9.49 -5.84
C GLY A 85 -3.15 -9.29 -4.87
N GLY A 86 -2.60 -8.08 -4.78
CA GLY A 86 -1.36 -7.81 -4.08
C GLY A 86 -0.15 -8.02 -4.99
N GLY A 87 1.00 -8.34 -4.41
CA GLY A 87 2.27 -8.41 -5.11
C GLY A 87 3.45 -8.14 -4.19
N LEU A 88 4.33 -7.23 -4.60
CA LEU A 88 5.55 -6.90 -3.84
C LEU A 88 5.21 -6.31 -2.46
N VAL A 89 5.52 -7.05 -1.39
CA VAL A 89 5.22 -6.68 0.00
C VAL A 89 5.77 -5.31 0.36
N HIS A 90 7.05 -5.04 0.06
CA HIS A 90 7.66 -3.75 0.37
C HIS A 90 6.99 -2.60 -0.37
N ILE A 91 6.53 -2.80 -1.61
CA ILE A 91 5.87 -1.73 -2.37
C ILE A 91 4.49 -1.49 -1.76
N GLY A 92 3.78 -2.55 -1.36
CA GLY A 92 2.50 -2.42 -0.68
C GLY A 92 2.60 -1.55 0.58
N LEU A 93 3.64 -1.75 1.39
CA LEU A 93 3.91 -0.92 2.57
C LEU A 93 4.26 0.53 2.22
N VAL A 94 5.10 0.75 1.21
CA VAL A 94 5.48 2.10 0.77
C VAL A 94 4.28 2.85 0.18
N VAL A 95 3.47 2.20 -0.65
CA VAL A 95 2.19 2.75 -1.17
C VAL A 95 1.22 3.05 -0.04
N ALA A 96 1.10 2.14 0.94
CA ALA A 96 0.27 2.35 2.13
C ALA A 96 0.72 3.59 2.92
N GLU A 97 2.02 3.79 3.11
CA GLU A 97 2.54 4.96 3.81
C GLU A 97 2.15 6.27 3.09
N GLU A 98 2.26 6.34 1.77
CA GLU A 98 1.82 7.52 1.00
C GLU A 98 0.31 7.76 1.11
N VAL A 99 -0.50 6.70 1.11
CA VAL A 99 -1.95 6.79 1.34
C VAL A 99 -2.25 7.35 2.73
N TYR A 100 -1.54 6.88 3.75
CA TYR A 100 -1.70 7.32 5.14
C TYR A 100 -1.28 8.78 5.33
N GLU A 101 -0.07 9.14 4.91
CA GLU A 101 0.50 10.48 5.09
C GLU A 101 -0.32 11.56 4.35
N ARG A 102 -0.97 11.21 3.25
CA ARG A 102 -1.90 12.10 2.54
C ARG A 102 -3.33 12.08 3.07
N GLY A 103 -3.66 11.17 3.98
CA GLY A 103 -4.99 11.02 4.53
C GLY A 103 -6.05 10.59 3.49
N LEU A 104 -5.63 9.83 2.46
CA LEU A 104 -6.56 9.29 1.46
C LEU A 104 -7.49 8.26 2.09
N ASN A 105 -8.69 8.13 1.55
CA ASN A 105 -9.63 7.08 1.90
C ASN A 105 -9.37 5.85 1.03
N THR A 106 -9.77 4.67 1.50
CA THR A 106 -9.68 3.42 0.74
C THR A 106 -11.03 2.73 0.68
N TYR A 107 -11.35 2.16 -0.48
CA TYR A 107 -12.62 1.48 -0.68
C TYR A 107 -12.44 0.22 -1.53
N ILE A 108 -13.02 -0.90 -1.07
CA ILE A 108 -13.09 -2.14 -1.84
C ILE A 108 -14.55 -2.32 -2.28
N PRO A 109 -14.87 -2.17 -3.59
CA PRO A 109 -16.23 -2.36 -4.10
C PRO A 109 -16.77 -3.77 -3.87
N LYS A 110 -18.10 -3.88 -3.69
CA LYS A 110 -18.83 -5.15 -3.43
C LYS A 110 -18.40 -6.33 -4.30
N ASP A 111 -18.29 -6.13 -5.61
CA ASP A 111 -17.96 -7.19 -6.57
C ASP A 111 -16.46 -7.26 -6.88
N SER A 112 -15.64 -6.86 -5.92
CA SER A 112 -14.20 -6.77 -6.06
C SER A 112 -13.45 -7.33 -4.87
N TYR A 113 -12.12 -7.34 -4.96
CA TYR A 113 -11.25 -7.81 -3.90
C TYR A 113 -9.94 -7.03 -3.84
N CYS A 114 -9.37 -7.03 -2.64
CA CYS A 114 -8.04 -6.53 -2.32
C CYS A 114 -7.37 -7.57 -1.41
N ALA A 115 -6.29 -8.18 -1.89
CA ALA A 115 -5.66 -9.31 -1.22
C ALA A 115 -4.15 -9.12 -1.02
N SER A 116 -3.57 -9.86 -0.07
CA SER A 116 -2.13 -9.86 0.19
C SER A 116 -1.59 -8.44 0.44
N ALA A 117 -0.53 -8.00 -0.25
CA ALA A 117 0.06 -6.68 -0.12
C ALA A 117 -0.91 -5.50 -0.38
N CYS A 118 -2.00 -5.71 -1.12
CA CYS A 118 -3.05 -4.69 -1.26
C CYS A 118 -3.72 -4.37 0.08
N ALA A 119 -3.84 -5.35 0.99
CA ALA A 119 -4.48 -5.15 2.29
C ALA A 119 -3.75 -4.08 3.12
N PHE A 120 -2.43 -3.94 2.97
CA PHE A 120 -1.67 -2.87 3.65
C PHE A 120 -2.15 -1.49 3.19
N VAL A 121 -2.37 -1.34 1.88
CA VAL A 121 -2.89 -0.10 1.28
C VAL A 121 -4.29 0.17 1.78
N TYR A 122 -5.17 -0.85 1.81
CA TYR A 122 -6.50 -0.71 2.41
C TYR A 122 -6.44 -0.20 3.84
N PHE A 123 -5.61 -0.81 4.69
CA PHE A 123 -5.52 -0.43 6.09
C PHE A 123 -5.03 1.00 6.30
N ALA A 124 -4.14 1.52 5.46
CA ALA A 124 -3.64 2.89 5.55
C ALA A 124 -4.70 3.98 5.34
N GLY A 125 -5.86 3.64 4.76
CA GLY A 125 -6.92 4.61 4.51
C GLY A 125 -7.41 5.32 5.77
N ARG A 126 -7.49 6.66 5.73
CA ARG A 126 -8.01 7.49 6.83
C ARG A 126 -9.46 7.13 7.16
N GLN A 127 -10.29 7.05 6.13
CA GLN A 127 -11.53 6.29 6.15
C GLN A 127 -11.36 5.07 5.25
N ARG A 128 -11.85 3.93 5.70
CA ARG A 128 -11.73 2.67 4.95
C ARG A 128 -13.01 1.87 5.03
N LEU A 129 -13.45 1.39 3.87
CA LEU A 129 -14.68 0.61 3.72
C LEU A 129 -14.44 -0.57 2.79
N ALA A 130 -14.61 -1.78 3.30
CA ALA A 130 -14.61 -3.00 2.54
C ALA A 130 -16.06 -3.51 2.38
N GLU A 131 -16.67 -3.26 1.22
CA GLU A 131 -17.89 -3.96 0.80
C GLU A 131 -17.56 -5.27 0.06
N GLY A 132 -16.46 -5.26 -0.69
CA GLY A 132 -15.88 -6.44 -1.31
C GLY A 132 -14.97 -7.22 -0.37
N ARG A 133 -14.20 -8.14 -0.95
CA ARG A 133 -13.41 -9.11 -0.19
C ARG A 133 -12.03 -8.56 0.16
N LEU A 134 -11.73 -8.48 1.46
CA LEU A 134 -10.40 -8.16 1.99
C LEU A 134 -9.68 -9.46 2.38
N GLY A 135 -8.54 -9.74 1.75
CA GLY A 135 -7.76 -10.96 1.95
C GLY A 135 -6.39 -10.68 2.58
N VAL A 136 -6.01 -11.47 3.59
CA VAL A 136 -4.69 -11.42 4.23
C VAL A 136 -4.06 -12.80 4.32
N HIS A 137 -2.73 -12.85 4.31
CA HIS A 137 -1.96 -14.04 4.65
C HIS A 137 -0.57 -13.64 5.13
N GLN A 138 0.18 -14.58 5.72
CA GLN A 138 1.55 -14.31 6.15
C GLN A 138 2.46 -14.21 4.92
N ILE A 139 3.53 -13.42 5.03
CA ILE A 139 4.57 -13.45 4.00
C ILE A 139 5.21 -14.84 3.93
N SER A 140 5.51 -15.34 2.72
CA SER A 140 6.07 -16.67 2.57
C SER A 140 7.53 -16.70 3.02
N ALA A 141 7.85 -17.54 4.02
CA ALA A 141 9.21 -17.88 4.40
C ALA A 141 10.00 -18.76 3.39
N PRO A 142 9.40 -19.53 2.45
CA PRO A 142 10.19 -20.28 1.47
C PRO A 142 10.93 -19.41 0.45
N GLU A 143 10.62 -18.11 0.39
CA GLU A 143 11.39 -17.11 -0.38
C GLU A 143 12.37 -16.30 0.49
N MET A 144 12.44 -16.56 1.81
CA MET A 144 13.25 -15.80 2.78
C MET A 144 13.61 -16.68 3.99
N THR A 145 14.84 -17.19 4.07
CA THR A 145 15.35 -17.84 5.29
C THR A 145 16.06 -16.82 6.20
N GLY A 146 15.97 -17.01 7.51
CA GLY A 146 16.70 -16.23 8.52
C GLY A 146 16.15 -14.82 8.78
N GLU A 147 17.04 -13.84 9.02
CA GLU A 147 16.73 -12.46 9.41
C GLU A 147 15.81 -11.73 8.42
N GLN A 148 15.76 -12.14 7.14
CA GLN A 148 14.93 -11.53 6.09
C GLN A 148 13.43 -11.71 6.31
N ALA A 149 13.01 -12.88 6.78
CA ALA A 149 11.63 -13.13 7.19
C ALA A 149 11.28 -12.28 8.42
N GLN A 150 12.25 -12.00 9.29
CA GLN A 150 12.06 -11.12 10.44
C GLN A 150 11.92 -9.67 10.00
N PHE A 151 12.67 -9.17 9.01
CA PHE A 151 12.55 -7.78 8.53
C PHE A 151 11.19 -7.49 7.88
N GLY A 152 10.72 -8.34 6.96
CA GLY A 152 9.41 -8.17 6.33
C GLY A 152 8.25 -8.25 7.33
N VAL A 153 8.33 -9.17 8.30
CA VAL A 153 7.33 -9.26 9.39
C VAL A 153 7.45 -8.08 10.35
N SER A 154 8.66 -7.64 10.70
CA SER A 154 8.89 -6.52 11.63
C SER A 154 8.36 -5.22 11.07
N ASP A 155 8.56 -4.96 9.78
CA ASP A 155 8.02 -3.78 9.11
C ASP A 155 6.48 -3.79 9.13
N ILE A 156 5.86 -4.95 8.90
CA ILE A 156 4.40 -5.10 8.98
C ILE A 156 3.90 -4.87 10.43
N VAL A 157 4.56 -5.48 11.42
CA VAL A 157 4.23 -5.34 12.84
C VAL A 157 4.43 -3.91 13.32
N ALA A 158 5.42 -3.18 12.81
CA ALA A 158 5.63 -1.77 13.14
C ALA A 158 4.63 -0.85 12.43
N THR A 159 4.26 -1.18 11.18
CA THR A 159 3.49 -0.27 10.31
C THR A 159 1.98 -0.42 10.47
N LEU A 160 1.44 -1.63 10.47
CA LEU A 160 -0.02 -1.81 10.45
C LEU A 160 -0.73 -1.32 11.73
N PRO A 161 -0.14 -1.42 12.95
CA PRO A 161 -0.70 -0.76 14.12
C PRO A 161 -0.80 0.77 14.01
N LYS A 162 0.13 1.44 13.30
CA LYS A 162 0.05 2.89 12.99
C LYS A 162 -1.25 3.23 12.27
N TYR A 163 -1.76 2.30 11.47
CA TYR A 163 -3.02 2.42 10.72
C TYR A 163 -4.25 1.98 11.54
N GLY A 164 -4.08 1.61 12.81
CA GLY A 164 -5.15 1.10 13.67
C GLY A 164 -5.66 -0.27 13.24
N VAL A 165 -4.78 -1.15 12.77
CA VAL A 165 -5.07 -2.57 12.60
C VAL A 165 -4.98 -3.26 13.97
N SER A 166 -5.99 -4.05 14.33
CA SER A 166 -6.02 -4.73 15.63
C SER A 166 -5.05 -5.90 15.70
N ALA A 167 -4.63 -6.26 16.92
CA ALA A 167 -3.78 -7.43 17.15
C ALA A 167 -4.44 -8.73 16.65
N ASP A 168 -5.77 -8.85 16.73
CA ASP A 168 -6.51 -10.00 16.20
C ASP A 168 -6.34 -10.13 14.68
N VAL A 169 -6.45 -9.02 13.95
CA VAL A 169 -6.27 -8.99 12.48
C VAL A 169 -4.84 -9.35 12.09
N LEU A 170 -3.84 -8.84 12.85
CA LEU A 170 -2.45 -9.22 12.67
C LEU A 170 -2.21 -10.70 12.98
N GLY A 171 -2.81 -11.22 14.05
CA GLY A 171 -2.73 -12.64 14.40
C GLY A 171 -3.31 -13.53 13.32
N ILE A 172 -4.46 -13.17 12.73
CA ILE A 172 -5.07 -13.87 11.60
C ILE A 172 -4.15 -13.82 10.38
N MET A 173 -3.62 -12.63 10.04
CA MET A 173 -2.69 -12.46 8.92
C MET A 173 -1.47 -13.39 9.07
N PHE A 174 -0.77 -13.34 10.20
CA PHE A 174 0.46 -14.12 10.42
C PHE A 174 0.21 -15.61 10.63
N SER A 175 -0.97 -16.01 11.06
CA SER A 175 -1.34 -17.43 11.22
C SER A 175 -1.83 -18.08 9.91
N THR A 176 -2.20 -17.28 8.92
CA THR A 176 -2.69 -17.79 7.62
C THR A 176 -1.50 -18.19 6.75
N PRO A 177 -1.37 -19.45 6.28
CA PRO A 177 -0.26 -19.90 5.45
C PRO A 177 -0.09 -19.08 4.17
N SER A 178 1.14 -18.90 3.69
CA SER A 178 1.43 -18.04 2.54
C SER A 178 0.90 -18.57 1.19
N LYS A 179 0.54 -19.85 1.14
CA LYS A 179 -0.11 -20.49 -0.02
C LYS A 179 -1.63 -20.37 0.03
N ASP A 180 -2.17 -19.92 1.16
CA ASP A 180 -3.60 -19.76 1.41
C ASP A 180 -3.93 -18.27 1.51
N MET A 181 -5.22 -17.94 1.58
CA MET A 181 -5.69 -16.57 1.74
C MET A 181 -6.87 -16.55 2.70
N TYR A 182 -6.76 -15.76 3.77
CA TYR A 182 -7.86 -15.54 4.69
C TYR A 182 -8.66 -14.33 4.24
N PHE A 183 -9.90 -14.56 3.81
CA PHE A 183 -10.83 -13.48 3.49
C PHE A 183 -11.77 -13.25 4.67
N PHE A 184 -11.76 -12.03 5.20
CA PHE A 184 -12.65 -11.67 6.30
C PHE A 184 -14.11 -11.69 5.85
N THR A 185 -14.97 -12.28 6.68
CA THR A 185 -16.42 -12.18 6.53
C THR A 185 -16.91 -10.79 6.93
N PRO A 186 -18.09 -10.34 6.47
CA PRO A 186 -18.68 -9.07 6.91
C PRO A 186 -18.81 -8.95 8.44
N GLN A 187 -19.12 -10.06 9.13
CA GLN A 187 -19.21 -10.11 10.59
C GLN A 187 -17.84 -9.86 11.24
N GLU A 188 -16.77 -10.41 10.67
CA GLU A 188 -15.40 -10.18 11.16
C GLU A 188 -14.90 -8.78 10.87
N ILE A 189 -15.26 -8.21 9.71
CA ILE A 189 -14.95 -6.81 9.38
C ILE A 189 -15.55 -5.88 10.43
N ALA A 190 -16.78 -6.14 10.88
CA ALA A 190 -17.41 -5.40 11.97
C ALA A 190 -16.75 -5.72 13.33
N LYS A 191 -16.59 -7.01 13.68
CA LYS A 191 -16.03 -7.47 14.95
C LYS A 191 -14.65 -6.87 15.24
N TYR A 192 -13.78 -6.84 14.24
CA TYR A 192 -12.40 -6.38 14.40
C TYR A 192 -12.18 -4.89 14.09
N GLY A 193 -13.25 -4.14 13.79
CA GLY A 193 -13.12 -2.71 13.45
C GLY A 193 -12.28 -2.48 12.18
N ILE A 194 -12.37 -3.38 11.20
CA ILE A 194 -11.63 -3.28 9.94
C ILE A 194 -12.12 -2.08 9.13
N ASN A 195 -13.41 -1.79 9.13
CA ASN A 195 -13.93 -0.56 8.52
C ASN A 195 -13.77 0.63 9.47
N ARG A 196 -13.44 1.81 8.91
CA ARG A 196 -13.43 3.08 9.62
C ARG A 196 -14.20 4.11 8.79
N THR A 197 -15.48 4.28 9.07
CA THR A 197 -16.39 5.19 8.36
C THR A 197 -16.79 6.37 9.24
N GLY A 198 -15.83 7.21 9.63
CA GLY A 198 -16.10 8.52 10.24
C GLY A 198 -16.82 8.55 11.61
N GLN A 199 -17.33 7.43 12.11
CA GLN A 199 -17.81 7.24 13.47
C GLN A 199 -16.92 6.20 14.15
N THR A 200 -15.69 6.59 14.47
CA THR A 200 -14.88 5.74 15.35
C THR A 200 -15.42 5.96 16.76
N GLN A 201 -16.37 5.12 17.20
CA GLN A 201 -16.46 4.84 18.62
C GLN A 201 -15.17 4.11 18.96
N VAL A 202 -14.22 4.87 19.51
CA VAL A 202 -13.13 4.30 20.30
C VAL A 202 -13.85 3.39 21.28
N ALA A 203 -13.58 2.08 21.25
CA ALA A 203 -14.11 1.15 22.23
C ALA A 203 -13.75 1.71 23.61
N GLN A 204 -14.71 2.37 24.25
CA GLN A 204 -14.57 2.78 25.63
C GLN A 204 -14.62 1.47 26.40
N ASN A 205 -13.54 1.13 27.09
CA ASN A 205 -13.56 0.12 28.14
C ASN A 205 -14.54 0.59 29.22
N SER A 206 -15.83 0.34 29.02
CA SER A 206 -16.82 0.43 30.07
C SER A 206 -16.78 -0.90 30.82
N PRO A 207 -16.56 -0.90 32.14
CA PRO A 207 -16.76 -2.10 32.95
C PRO A 207 -18.21 -2.56 32.79
N PRO A 208 -18.48 -3.88 32.79
CA PRO A 208 -19.85 -4.37 32.71
C PRO A 208 -20.68 -3.79 33.88
N PRO A 209 -21.95 -3.41 33.65
CA PRO A 209 -22.79 -2.91 34.72
C PRO A 209 -22.93 -3.98 35.79
N ARG A 210 -22.63 -3.62 37.04
CA ARG A 210 -22.92 -4.47 38.20
C ARG A 210 -24.42 -4.68 38.26
N GLY A 211 -24.84 -5.88 37.89
CA GLY A 211 -26.20 -6.35 38.14
C GLY A 211 -26.50 -6.26 39.63
N THR A 212 -27.58 -5.56 39.96
CA THR A 212 -28.23 -5.61 41.27
C THR A 212 -28.92 -6.96 41.42
N ALA A 213 -28.46 -7.78 42.36
CA ALA A 213 -29.25 -8.88 42.89
C ALA A 213 -29.04 -8.96 44.41
N SER A 214 -30.10 -8.58 45.12
CA SER A 214 -30.27 -8.72 46.56
C SER A 214 -30.63 -10.18 46.92
N GLY A 215 -30.08 -10.71 48.01
CA GLY A 215 -30.67 -11.85 48.74
C GLY A 215 -29.65 -12.75 49.46
N PRO A 216 -29.96 -13.29 50.67
CA PRO A 216 -28.94 -13.57 51.69
C PRO A 216 -28.62 -15.07 51.92
N VAL A 217 -27.35 -15.28 52.34
CA VAL A 217 -26.82 -16.20 53.37
C VAL A 217 -27.26 -17.69 53.37
N ASN A 218 -26.28 -18.59 53.26
CA ASN A 218 -26.00 -19.62 54.27
C ASN A 218 -24.66 -20.34 54.02
N ALA A 219 -23.82 -20.37 55.05
CA ALA A 219 -22.63 -21.22 55.16
C ALA A 219 -22.94 -22.40 56.10
N PRO A 220 -22.15 -23.48 56.02
CA PRO A 220 -21.65 -24.04 57.27
C PRO A 220 -20.15 -24.33 57.26
N ALA A 221 -19.61 -24.35 58.48
CA ALA A 221 -18.21 -24.42 58.86
C ALA A 221 -17.64 -25.84 58.89
N ALA A 222 -16.31 -25.95 58.79
CA ALA A 222 -15.48 -26.91 59.55
C ALA A 222 -14.02 -26.43 59.61
N THR A 223 -13.38 -26.69 60.76
CA THR A 223 -12.18 -26.06 61.35
C THR A 223 -10.87 -26.90 61.16
N PRO A 224 -9.78 -26.69 61.95
CA PRO A 224 -8.45 -26.13 61.62
C PRO A 224 -7.34 -27.22 61.51
N VAL A 225 -6.02 -27.00 61.24
CA VAL A 225 -4.88 -26.36 61.98
C VAL A 225 -3.57 -26.66 61.14
N PRO A 226 -2.30 -26.32 61.51
CA PRO A 226 -1.67 -25.13 62.12
C PRO A 226 -0.45 -24.53 61.33
N VAL A 227 -0.21 -23.23 61.60
CA VAL A 227 1.05 -22.51 61.92
C VAL A 227 2.42 -23.02 61.39
N SER A 228 3.14 -22.15 60.66
CA SER A 228 4.51 -21.77 61.07
C SER A 228 4.87 -20.34 60.59
N SER A 229 5.34 -19.58 61.56
CA SER A 229 5.78 -18.18 61.56
C SER A 229 7.22 -18.02 61.11
N GLN A 230 7.57 -16.90 60.46
CA GLN A 230 8.71 -16.09 60.90
C GLN A 230 8.49 -14.60 60.59
N GLN A 231 8.69 -13.81 61.64
CA GLN A 231 8.62 -12.35 61.71
C GLN A 231 9.96 -11.73 61.30
N GLY A 232 9.90 -10.51 60.77
CA GLY A 232 11.00 -9.55 60.70
C GLY A 232 10.44 -8.16 60.42
N GLN A 233 10.33 -7.34 61.47
CA GLN A 233 9.72 -6.00 61.50
C GLN A 233 10.80 -4.89 61.30
N PRO A 234 10.47 -3.57 61.29
CA PRO A 234 10.95 -2.56 60.32
C PRO A 234 11.88 -1.50 60.98
N PRO A 235 12.15 -0.36 60.30
CA PRO A 235 11.56 0.92 60.75
C PRO A 235 11.19 1.85 59.57
N ALA A 236 10.02 2.51 59.56
CA ALA A 236 9.61 3.80 60.16
C ALA A 236 9.98 5.07 59.33
N PRO A 237 9.13 6.13 59.32
CA PRO A 237 8.97 7.05 58.19
C PRO A 237 9.21 8.55 58.51
N ALA A 238 8.89 9.41 57.52
CA ALA A 238 8.55 10.85 57.57
C ALA A 238 9.68 11.86 57.22
N PRO A 239 9.37 13.12 56.80
CA PRO A 239 8.06 13.79 56.84
C PRO A 239 7.62 14.57 55.58
N VAL A 240 6.30 14.83 55.60
CA VAL A 240 5.56 15.82 54.80
C VAL A 240 5.80 17.23 55.35
N GLN A 241 5.90 18.23 54.47
CA GLN A 241 5.65 19.64 54.82
C GLN A 241 4.56 20.24 53.94
N THR A 242 3.47 20.59 54.61
CA THR A 242 2.49 21.68 54.38
C THR A 242 3.19 23.02 54.18
N ALA A 243 2.66 24.11 53.63
CA ALA A 243 1.44 24.56 52.95
C ALA A 243 1.74 26.04 52.59
N HIS A 244 1.00 26.67 51.67
CA HIS A 244 0.44 28.02 51.90
C HIS A 244 -0.44 28.46 50.73
N ALA A 245 -1.60 28.98 51.11
CA ALA A 245 -2.62 29.57 50.25
C ALA A 245 -2.32 31.05 49.98
N GLY A 246 -2.74 31.52 48.80
CA GLY A 246 -2.83 32.94 48.45
C GLY A 246 -3.88 33.12 47.34
N ALA A 247 -4.92 33.90 47.63
CA ALA A 247 -6.11 34.09 46.80
C ALA A 247 -5.88 35.03 45.59
N ALA A 248 -6.77 34.89 44.60
CA ALA A 248 -6.80 35.57 43.29
C ALA A 248 -7.02 37.10 43.35
N PRO A 249 -6.91 37.79 42.18
CA PRO A 249 -8.15 38.09 41.46
C PRO A 249 -8.09 37.85 39.94
N ALA A 250 -9.30 37.81 39.37
CA ALA A 250 -9.64 37.43 38.00
C ALA A 250 -9.30 38.48 36.95
N GLY A 251 -8.95 38.03 35.73
CA GLY A 251 -8.99 38.85 34.53
C GLY A 251 -8.02 38.42 33.42
N ALA A 252 -8.37 37.38 32.66
CA ALA A 252 -8.06 37.18 31.23
C ALA A 252 -8.29 35.69 30.87
N ALA A 253 -9.10 35.43 29.85
CA ALA A 253 -9.29 34.10 29.29
C ALA A 253 -8.00 33.63 28.56
N PRO A 254 -7.48 32.41 28.81
CA PRO A 254 -6.46 31.83 27.97
C PRO A 254 -7.07 30.85 26.94
N ALA A 255 -6.45 30.87 25.77
CA ALA A 255 -6.68 29.97 24.66
C ALA A 255 -6.67 28.48 25.06
N GLY A 256 -7.41 27.68 24.29
CA GLY A 256 -7.67 26.26 24.54
C GLY A 256 -6.46 25.47 25.02
N ALA A 257 -6.68 24.72 26.10
CA ALA A 257 -5.69 23.83 26.69
C ALA A 257 -5.14 22.85 25.64
N ALA A 258 -3.82 22.76 25.58
CA ALA A 258 -3.14 21.64 24.94
C ALA A 258 -3.63 20.31 25.54
N PRO A 259 -3.72 19.22 24.76
CA PRO A 259 -4.20 17.95 25.26
C PRO A 259 -3.36 17.47 26.43
N VAL A 260 -4.03 17.11 27.53
CA VAL A 260 -3.42 16.51 28.73
C VAL A 260 -2.60 15.28 28.34
N ALA A 261 -1.31 15.30 28.69
CA ALA A 261 -0.40 14.20 28.44
C ALA A 261 -0.84 12.96 29.24
N ASN A 262 -0.98 11.82 28.55
CA ASN A 262 -1.30 10.53 29.17
C ASN A 262 -0.07 9.99 29.93
N PRO A 263 -0.12 9.84 31.27
CA PRO A 263 1.02 9.43 32.08
C PRO A 263 1.43 7.95 31.90
N TYR A 264 0.73 7.18 31.07
CA TYR A 264 1.05 5.77 30.78
C TYR A 264 1.75 5.54 29.42
N MET A 265 1.95 6.57 28.60
CA MET A 265 2.78 6.46 27.40
C MET A 265 4.23 6.80 27.75
N LYS A 266 5.13 5.80 27.69
CA LYS A 266 6.57 6.12 27.60
C LYS A 266 6.74 7.01 26.37
N LYS A 267 7.45 8.13 26.53
CA LYS A 267 7.85 9.00 25.42
C LYS A 267 8.82 8.22 24.55
N GLU A 268 8.28 7.48 23.59
CA GLU A 268 9.06 6.71 22.64
C GLU A 268 9.75 7.72 21.72
N THR A 269 11.07 7.74 21.76
CA THR A 269 11.91 8.46 20.80
C THR A 269 11.48 8.05 19.39
N ALA A 270 11.29 9.02 18.49
CA ALA A 270 10.97 8.77 17.09
C ALA A 270 11.90 7.68 16.52
N PRO A 271 11.39 6.74 15.68
CA PRO A 271 12.23 5.71 15.08
C PRO A 271 13.43 6.36 14.39
N ALA A 272 14.62 5.79 14.59
CA ALA A 272 15.83 6.29 13.98
C ALA A 272 15.67 6.36 12.45
N ALA A 273 16.13 7.44 11.83
CA ALA A 273 16.11 7.58 10.38
C ALA A 273 16.92 6.43 9.75
N ILE A 274 16.36 5.82 8.69
CA ILE A 274 17.01 4.74 7.93
C ILE A 274 18.36 5.23 7.41
N SER A 275 19.43 4.45 7.63
CA SER A 275 20.77 4.80 7.18
C SER A 275 20.86 4.82 5.65
N ASP A 276 21.84 5.55 5.11
CA ASP A 276 22.05 5.62 3.67
C ASP A 276 22.46 4.25 3.09
N GLU A 277 23.18 3.44 3.88
CA GLU A 277 23.47 2.04 3.56
C GLU A 277 22.20 1.24 3.35
N GLN A 278 21.22 1.35 4.25
CA GLN A 278 19.98 0.62 4.14
C GLN A 278 19.12 1.12 2.98
N LYS A 279 19.10 2.43 2.71
CA LYS A 279 18.43 2.98 1.51
C LYS A 279 19.07 2.44 0.23
N ALA A 280 20.39 2.39 0.17
CA ALA A 280 21.13 1.88 -0.98
C ALA A 280 20.91 0.38 -1.19
N ILE A 281 20.89 -0.42 -0.11
CA ILE A 281 20.53 -1.85 -0.14
C ILE A 281 19.14 -2.03 -0.77
N ASN A 282 18.14 -1.30 -0.28
CA ASN A 282 16.77 -1.39 -0.77
C ASN A 282 16.69 -1.00 -2.26
N ALA A 283 17.39 0.07 -2.66
CA ALA A 283 17.44 0.53 -4.05
C ALA A 283 18.11 -0.51 -4.97
N ALA A 284 19.25 -1.06 -4.56
CA ALA A 284 19.98 -2.07 -5.34
C ALA A 284 19.18 -3.36 -5.51
N ALA A 285 18.51 -3.83 -4.46
CA ALA A 285 17.64 -4.99 -4.52
C ALA A 285 16.48 -4.77 -5.51
N LEU A 286 15.83 -3.59 -5.46
CA LEU A 286 14.79 -3.21 -6.40
C LEU A 286 15.31 -3.19 -7.85
N MET A 287 16.53 -2.67 -8.07
CA MET A 287 17.15 -2.58 -9.40
C MET A 287 17.35 -3.97 -10.03
N ILE A 288 17.83 -4.95 -9.26
CA ILE A 288 17.95 -6.33 -9.74
C ILE A 288 16.57 -6.92 -10.01
N GLN A 289 15.62 -6.77 -9.07
CA GLN A 289 14.29 -7.36 -9.19
C GLN A 289 13.48 -6.78 -10.35
N ALA A 290 13.63 -5.49 -10.66
CA ALA A 290 13.00 -4.83 -11.81
C ALA A 290 13.34 -5.49 -13.14
N GLY A 291 14.50 -6.16 -13.23
CA GLY A 291 14.86 -7.00 -14.38
C GLY A 291 13.99 -8.25 -14.56
N SER A 292 13.07 -8.57 -13.66
CA SER A 292 12.08 -9.64 -13.82
C SER A 292 10.79 -9.18 -14.53
N GLY A 293 10.64 -7.88 -14.76
CA GLY A 293 9.48 -7.32 -15.46
C GLY A 293 9.50 -7.65 -16.95
N THR A 294 8.48 -7.17 -17.67
CA THR A 294 8.46 -7.24 -19.14
C THR A 294 9.67 -6.52 -19.74
N ASN A 295 9.95 -6.76 -21.03
CA ASN A 295 11.06 -6.08 -21.72
C ASN A 295 10.90 -4.55 -21.67
N GLU A 296 9.68 -4.05 -21.86
CA GLU A 296 9.40 -2.61 -21.81
C GLU A 296 9.59 -2.03 -20.41
N GLU A 297 9.02 -2.66 -19.38
CA GLU A 297 9.16 -2.20 -18.00
C GLU A 297 10.63 -2.22 -17.55
N SER A 298 11.36 -3.29 -17.89
CA SER A 298 12.79 -3.40 -17.59
C SER A 298 13.60 -2.32 -18.29
N MET A 299 13.29 -2.02 -19.56
CA MET A 299 13.98 -0.96 -20.30
C MET A 299 13.64 0.44 -19.77
N ASN A 300 12.39 0.70 -19.36
CA ASN A 300 12.02 1.95 -18.71
C ASN A 300 12.80 2.15 -17.41
N PHE A 301 12.98 1.08 -16.64
CA PHE A 301 13.81 1.10 -15.45
C PHE A 301 15.28 1.41 -15.79
N THR A 302 15.89 0.72 -16.77
CA THR A 302 17.26 0.99 -17.20
C THR A 302 17.46 2.45 -17.64
N ARG A 303 16.47 3.03 -18.35
CA ARG A 303 16.50 4.45 -18.73
C ARG A 303 16.42 5.38 -17.51
N GLU A 304 15.67 5.04 -16.48
CA GLU A 304 15.52 5.90 -15.30
C GLU A 304 16.65 5.76 -14.27
N PHE A 305 17.35 4.63 -14.18
CA PHE A 305 18.30 4.43 -13.08
C PHE A 305 19.77 4.47 -13.48
N TYR A 306 20.13 4.29 -14.74
CA TYR A 306 21.53 4.43 -15.15
C TYR A 306 21.92 5.91 -15.30
N ALA A 307 23.12 6.26 -14.82
CA ALA A 307 23.76 7.54 -15.10
C ALA A 307 24.17 7.65 -16.58
N ASP A 308 24.54 8.85 -17.03
CA ASP A 308 24.94 9.08 -18.43
C ASP A 308 26.24 8.36 -18.79
N THR A 309 27.10 8.13 -17.80
CA THR A 309 28.34 7.36 -17.89
C THR A 309 28.42 6.43 -16.69
N VAL A 310 28.71 5.15 -16.93
CA VAL A 310 28.70 4.10 -15.91
C VAL A 310 29.92 3.20 -16.11
N ASP A 311 30.58 2.83 -15.02
CA ASP A 311 31.56 1.74 -15.01
C ASP A 311 30.81 0.40 -15.11
N TYR A 312 30.63 -0.07 -16.34
CA TYR A 312 29.84 -1.25 -16.68
C TYR A 312 30.78 -2.42 -17.01
N PHE A 313 30.84 -3.42 -16.14
CA PHE A 313 31.72 -4.59 -16.26
C PHE A 313 33.18 -4.22 -16.53
N LYS A 314 33.76 -3.41 -15.61
CA LYS A 314 35.17 -2.97 -15.60
C LYS A 314 35.54 -2.03 -16.76
N LYS A 315 34.56 -1.52 -17.53
CA LYS A 315 34.76 -0.54 -18.60
C LYS A 315 33.79 0.63 -18.43
N THR A 316 34.30 1.85 -18.52
CA THR A 316 33.45 3.04 -18.56
C THR A 316 32.69 3.08 -19.88
N ARG A 317 31.35 3.10 -19.81
CA ARG A 317 30.44 3.07 -20.97
C ARG A 317 29.45 4.24 -20.92
N PRO A 318 29.10 4.83 -22.07
CA PRO A 318 27.96 5.74 -22.14
C PRO A 318 26.65 4.95 -21.98
N LYS A 319 25.64 5.61 -21.43
CA LYS A 319 24.31 5.02 -21.19
C LYS A 319 23.69 4.38 -22.44
N SER A 320 23.91 4.96 -23.62
CA SER A 320 23.39 4.42 -24.88
C SER A 320 23.88 3.00 -25.18
N GLU A 321 25.15 2.70 -24.91
CA GLU A 321 25.71 1.35 -25.08
C GLU A 321 25.09 0.36 -24.08
N ILE A 322 24.84 0.81 -22.85
CA ILE A 322 24.23 -0.02 -21.81
C ILE A 322 22.77 -0.34 -22.15
N LEU A 323 22.03 0.65 -22.66
CA LEU A 323 20.66 0.45 -23.12
C LEU A 323 20.61 -0.60 -24.23
N ALA A 324 21.51 -0.52 -25.21
CA ALA A 324 21.58 -1.49 -26.29
C ALA A 324 21.92 -2.91 -25.79
N ASP A 325 22.87 -3.04 -24.84
CA ASP A 325 23.23 -4.33 -24.25
C ASP A 325 22.06 -4.96 -23.45
N LYS A 326 21.40 -4.17 -22.59
CA LYS A 326 20.24 -4.62 -21.81
C LYS A 326 19.07 -5.00 -22.73
N GLU A 327 18.81 -4.21 -23.77
CA GLU A 327 17.78 -4.52 -24.76
C GLU A 327 18.05 -5.86 -25.46
N ALA A 328 19.30 -6.09 -25.90
CA ALA A 328 19.70 -7.36 -26.49
C ALA A 328 19.58 -8.53 -25.50
N TYR A 329 19.91 -8.32 -24.22
CA TYR A 329 19.73 -9.32 -23.17
C TYR A 329 18.24 -9.65 -22.93
N PHE A 330 17.38 -8.65 -22.82
CA PHE A 330 15.93 -8.82 -22.59
C PHE A 330 15.23 -9.43 -23.81
N ALA A 331 15.64 -9.09 -25.03
CA ALA A 331 15.16 -9.75 -26.24
C ALA A 331 15.58 -11.22 -26.30
N ARG A 332 16.82 -11.53 -25.87
CA ARG A 332 17.33 -12.91 -25.80
C ARG A 332 16.62 -13.73 -24.72
N TRP A 333 16.24 -13.12 -23.60
CA TRP A 333 15.59 -13.75 -22.46
C TRP A 333 14.32 -12.97 -22.08
N PRO A 334 13.19 -13.17 -22.77
CA PRO A 334 11.98 -12.37 -22.55
C PRO A 334 11.26 -12.71 -21.23
N ILE A 335 11.41 -13.94 -20.72
CA ILE A 335 10.84 -14.35 -19.43
C ILE A 335 12.00 -14.46 -18.45
N ARG A 336 12.00 -13.62 -17.41
CA ARG A 336 13.08 -13.49 -16.45
C ARG A 336 12.50 -13.49 -15.03
N ARG A 337 13.20 -14.13 -14.11
CA ARG A 337 12.97 -14.04 -12.67
C ARG A 337 14.32 -13.91 -11.99
N PHE A 338 14.52 -12.81 -11.28
CA PHE A 338 15.68 -12.53 -10.45
C PHE A 338 15.22 -12.43 -9.00
N VAL A 339 15.85 -13.19 -8.11
CA VAL A 339 15.53 -13.24 -6.68
C VAL A 339 16.80 -12.92 -5.91
N VAL A 340 16.84 -11.72 -5.32
CA VAL A 340 17.99 -11.26 -4.53
C VAL A 340 17.96 -11.93 -3.16
N ASP A 341 19.09 -12.52 -2.75
CA ASP A 341 19.30 -13.01 -1.39
C ASP A 341 19.63 -11.82 -0.48
N GLN A 342 18.64 -11.35 0.29
CA GLN A 342 18.79 -10.14 1.09
C GLN A 342 19.85 -10.26 2.21
N SER A 343 20.15 -11.48 2.67
CA SER A 343 21.13 -11.74 3.74
C SER A 343 22.57 -11.54 3.27
N THR A 344 22.77 -11.58 1.95
CA THR A 344 24.07 -11.34 1.34
C THR A 344 24.33 -9.87 1.07
N LEU A 345 23.29 -9.02 1.22
CA LEU A 345 23.38 -7.60 0.92
C LEU A 345 24.25 -6.89 1.93
N LYS A 346 25.26 -6.18 1.41
CA LYS A 346 26.11 -5.29 2.19
C LYS A 346 26.27 -3.99 1.45
N ALA A 347 26.16 -2.89 2.17
CA ALA A 347 26.44 -1.56 1.63
C ALA A 347 27.53 -0.86 2.42
N GLN A 348 28.32 -0.06 1.71
CA GLN A 348 29.27 0.89 2.28
C GLN A 348 29.05 2.22 1.58
N CYS A 349 28.62 3.24 2.34
CA CYS A 349 28.39 4.56 1.81
C CYS A 349 29.51 5.52 2.23
N LYS A 350 29.98 6.32 1.27
CA LYS A 350 30.88 7.44 1.53
C LYS A 350 30.48 8.59 0.61
N ASP A 351 30.26 9.77 1.17
CA ASP A 351 29.94 10.98 0.42
C ASP A 351 28.74 10.80 -0.54
N GLN A 352 27.68 10.12 -0.07
CA GLN A 352 26.46 9.77 -0.85
C GLN A 352 26.70 8.82 -2.04
N MET A 353 27.89 8.22 -2.14
CA MET A 353 28.20 7.14 -3.06
C MET A 353 28.17 5.83 -2.27
N CYS A 354 27.22 4.96 -2.61
CA CYS A 354 26.99 3.73 -1.89
C CYS A 354 27.34 2.53 -2.75
N LYS A 355 28.41 1.82 -2.38
CA LYS A 355 28.74 0.52 -2.95
C LYS A 355 27.85 -0.53 -2.30
N VAL A 356 27.06 -1.23 -3.09
CA VAL A 356 26.21 -2.34 -2.65
C VAL A 356 26.67 -3.62 -3.33
N VAL A 357 26.81 -4.68 -2.55
CA VAL A 357 27.14 -6.02 -3.06
C VAL A 357 26.10 -7.01 -2.57
N GLY A 358 25.89 -8.09 -3.35
CA GLY A 358 25.01 -9.17 -2.96
C GLY A 358 25.00 -10.31 -3.97
N ILE A 359 24.09 -11.25 -3.73
CA ILE A 359 23.87 -12.42 -4.56
C ILE A 359 22.40 -12.46 -4.97
N TYR A 360 22.12 -12.96 -6.18
CA TYR A 360 20.77 -13.24 -6.63
C TYR A 360 20.71 -14.53 -7.45
N ASP A 361 19.61 -15.25 -7.30
CA ASP A 361 19.25 -16.37 -8.16
C ASP A 361 18.54 -15.85 -9.41
N TYR A 362 18.85 -16.45 -10.55
CA TYR A 362 18.18 -16.16 -11.81
C TYR A 362 17.54 -17.41 -12.40
N LYS A 363 16.37 -17.21 -13.00
CA LYS A 363 15.75 -18.16 -13.91
C LYS A 363 15.28 -17.40 -15.15
N VAL A 364 15.77 -17.81 -16.31
CA VAL A 364 15.48 -17.16 -17.59
C VAL A 364 14.98 -18.17 -18.61
N SER A 365 14.03 -17.76 -19.43
CA SER A 365 13.42 -18.60 -20.46
C SER A 365 13.15 -17.81 -21.74
N SER A 366 13.34 -18.49 -22.86
CA SER A 366 13.06 -17.98 -24.20
C SER A 366 12.25 -19.04 -24.96
N PRO A 367 10.90 -19.02 -24.86
CA PRO A 367 10.03 -19.99 -25.52
C PRO A 367 10.28 -20.09 -27.03
N ALA A 368 10.44 -18.94 -27.72
CA ALA A 368 10.73 -18.89 -29.15
C ALA A 368 12.02 -19.62 -29.56
N ARG A 369 12.98 -19.77 -28.64
CA ARG A 369 14.25 -20.49 -28.88
C ARG A 369 14.27 -21.88 -28.24
N GLY A 370 13.25 -22.26 -27.48
CA GLY A 370 13.24 -23.50 -26.69
C GLY A 370 14.39 -23.60 -25.68
N LYS A 371 14.81 -22.47 -25.07
CA LYS A 371 15.94 -22.43 -24.13
C LYS A 371 15.52 -21.93 -22.75
N THR A 372 16.12 -22.51 -21.72
CA THR A 372 16.06 -22.07 -20.33
C THR A 372 17.46 -22.05 -19.72
N ALA A 373 17.68 -21.21 -18.72
CA ALA A 373 18.86 -21.25 -17.87
C ALA A 373 18.48 -20.83 -16.45
N THR A 374 19.14 -21.43 -15.46
CA THR A 374 19.02 -21.11 -14.05
C THR A 374 20.43 -20.93 -13.49
N GLY A 375 20.56 -20.36 -12.31
CA GLY A 375 21.83 -20.27 -11.60
C GLY A 375 21.82 -19.15 -10.58
N THR A 376 22.98 -18.88 -10.01
CA THR A 376 23.21 -17.84 -9.02
C THR A 376 24.31 -16.91 -9.50
N SER A 377 24.16 -15.61 -9.32
CA SER A 377 25.15 -14.60 -9.69
C SER A 377 25.41 -13.66 -8.51
N ASN A 378 26.64 -13.17 -8.36
CA ASN A 378 26.85 -11.97 -7.54
C ASN A 378 26.43 -10.73 -8.33
N PHE A 379 26.29 -9.61 -7.62
CA PHE A 379 26.25 -8.29 -8.23
C PHE A 379 27.00 -7.29 -7.35
N THR A 380 27.50 -6.24 -7.99
CA THR A 380 28.01 -5.02 -7.36
C THR A 380 27.39 -3.82 -8.06
N TYR A 381 26.78 -2.94 -7.28
CA TYR A 381 26.40 -1.60 -7.73
C TYR A 381 27.16 -0.54 -6.96
N VAL A 382 27.44 0.59 -7.62
CA VAL A 382 27.69 1.85 -6.92
C VAL A 382 26.56 2.81 -7.28
N LEU A 383 25.86 3.29 -6.27
CA LEU A 383 24.72 4.19 -6.38
C LEU A 383 25.12 5.61 -5.97
N ASP A 384 24.81 6.59 -6.81
CA ASP A 384 24.86 8.01 -6.43
C ASP A 384 23.50 8.46 -5.89
N LEU A 385 23.42 8.62 -4.56
CA LEU A 385 22.19 9.00 -3.86
C LEU A 385 21.82 10.47 -4.10
N ARG A 386 22.78 11.34 -4.45
CA ARG A 386 22.53 12.77 -4.70
C ARG A 386 21.68 12.96 -5.95
N ASN A 387 21.80 12.05 -6.91
CA ASN A 387 21.17 12.17 -8.21
C ASN A 387 19.99 11.19 -8.39
N ARG A 388 19.14 11.01 -7.37
CA ARG A 388 17.99 10.08 -7.41
C ARG A 388 18.40 8.61 -7.59
N TYR A 389 19.42 8.15 -6.83
CA TYR A 389 19.88 6.75 -6.81
C TYR A 389 20.36 6.23 -8.17
N ARG A 390 21.26 6.97 -8.86
CA ARG A 390 21.75 6.55 -10.19
C ARG A 390 22.82 5.48 -10.06
N ILE A 391 22.73 4.44 -10.87
CA ILE A 391 23.78 3.43 -11.04
C ILE A 391 24.94 4.10 -11.80
N VAL A 392 26.07 4.23 -11.12
CA VAL A 392 27.33 4.74 -11.71
C VAL A 392 28.37 3.64 -11.89
N MET A 393 28.16 2.47 -11.30
CA MET A 393 28.92 1.24 -11.56
C MET A 393 28.01 0.02 -11.47
N GLU A 394 28.22 -0.93 -12.36
CA GLU A 394 27.64 -2.28 -12.32
C GLU A 394 28.68 -3.33 -12.67
N ASP A 395 28.73 -4.38 -11.87
CA ASP A 395 29.48 -5.60 -12.16
C ASP A 395 28.72 -6.83 -11.67
N SER A 396 28.92 -7.98 -12.31
CA SER A 396 28.29 -9.25 -11.92
C SER A 396 29.03 -10.45 -12.50
N GLU A 397 29.13 -11.53 -11.75
CA GLU A 397 29.71 -12.80 -12.19
C GLU A 397 28.81 -13.97 -11.78
N VAL A 398 28.57 -14.89 -12.74
CA VAL A 398 27.80 -16.11 -12.49
C VAL A 398 28.62 -17.04 -11.59
N ILE A 399 28.07 -17.34 -10.42
CA ILE A 399 28.68 -18.20 -9.40
C ILE A 399 28.33 -19.68 -9.66
N SER A 400 27.10 -19.97 -10.08
CA SER A 400 26.60 -21.33 -10.33
C SER A 400 25.59 -21.36 -11.49
N ARG A 401 25.41 -22.53 -12.13
CA ARG A 401 24.48 -22.75 -13.26
C ARG A 401 23.66 -24.02 -13.10
#